data_AF-A0A6G3T3Y0-F1
#
_entry.id   AF-A0A6G3T3Y0-F1
#
_cell.length_a   1.000
_cell.length_b   1.000
_cell.length_c   1.000
_cell.angle_alpha   90.00
_cell.angle_beta   90.00
_cell.angle_gamma   90.00
#
_symmetry.space_group_name_H-M   'P 1'
#
loop_
_entity.id
_entity.type
_entity.pdbx_description
1 polymer ?
#
loop_
_entity_poly.entity_id
_entity_poly.type
_entity_poly.pdbx_seq_one_letter_code
_entity_poly.pdbx_strand_id
1 'polypeptide(L)'
;MPRSHLKKLARPGEAIEPPRDTEVVIAAAVVTVLVLALGVLSESLVWLLGLLVFLPGAASALCTVRQTTFVSAWTAAVVIAAVLLPEDDGQPWLDKILMVLLTLALGASSVYACHRRIDREREMLRLRSTAAAMQRHILRPLPMLTDDVLVDGVYEPVQEERLVGGDIYDVVTSPWGTRVLIGDVQGKGLPAVGAAFAVIGAFRATAHREPTLTALVDALDASVVRHNSYAAQTGDDERFVTALIVNVDAHEEVQAINCGHVLPQVLRDSDVITPELTSGVPLGLAELAAEPATVDWFAFPPGATLLLTTDGLTETRAADGAFYPVAESLAQRVSLAPTDLPRALYDDARAFAGKEDRHDDVAILSVRRSPYRL
;
A
#
# COMPACT_ATOMS: atom_id res chain seq x y z
N MET A 1 40.83 7.81 -7.73
CA MET A 1 40.67 6.36 -7.52
C MET A 1 41.31 6.02 -6.19
N PRO A 2 40.56 5.42 -5.24
CA PRO A 2 40.25 4.00 -5.31
C PRO A 2 38.76 3.67 -5.07
N ARG A 3 38.40 2.45 -5.48
CA ARG A 3 37.14 1.76 -5.22
C ARG A 3 37.03 1.39 -3.74
N SER A 4 35.88 1.62 -3.12
CA SER A 4 35.50 0.92 -1.88
C SER A 4 33.98 0.72 -1.81
N HIS A 5 33.57 -0.51 -2.11
CA HIS A 5 32.48 -1.26 -1.48
C HIS A 5 31.26 -0.47 -0.98
N LEU A 6 30.31 -0.22 -1.89
CA LEU A 6 28.91 -0.08 -1.49
C LEU A 6 28.29 -1.48 -1.41
N LYS A 7 28.13 -1.90 -0.15
CA LYS A 7 27.34 -3.02 0.32
C LYS A 7 25.93 -2.89 -0.29
N LYS A 8 25.58 -3.77 -1.25
CA LYS A 8 24.19 -3.95 -1.70
C LYS A 8 23.36 -4.35 -0.48
N LEU A 9 22.66 -3.37 0.09
CA LEU A 9 21.58 -3.64 1.03
C LEU A 9 20.50 -4.40 0.26
N ALA A 10 20.20 -5.60 0.74
CA ALA A 10 19.12 -6.43 0.26
C ALA A 10 17.81 -5.63 0.38
N ARG A 11 17.19 -5.33 -0.76
CA ARG A 11 15.84 -4.79 -0.86
C ARG A 11 14.84 -5.94 -0.61
N PRO A 12 13.92 -5.82 0.35
CA PRO A 12 12.87 -6.82 0.52
C PRO A 12 11.77 -6.59 -0.52
N GLY A 13 11.66 -7.52 -1.47
CA GLY A 13 10.49 -7.72 -2.32
C GLY A 13 10.34 -6.75 -3.50
N GLU A 14 11.33 -6.68 -4.39
CA GLU A 14 11.03 -6.25 -5.78
C GLU A 14 10.17 -7.35 -6.41
N ALA A 15 8.98 -7.01 -6.90
CA ALA A 15 8.30 -7.85 -7.88
C ALA A 15 9.30 -8.12 -9.02
N ILE A 16 9.82 -9.34 -9.08
CA ILE A 16 10.83 -9.72 -10.06
C ILE A 16 10.12 -9.69 -11.41
N GLU A 17 10.29 -8.61 -12.16
CA GLU A 17 9.87 -8.57 -13.55
C GLU A 17 10.53 -9.77 -14.25
N PRO A 18 9.75 -10.61 -14.94
CA PRO A 18 10.31 -11.78 -15.56
C PRO A 18 11.36 -11.31 -16.58
N PRO A 19 12.56 -11.92 -16.58
CA PRO A 19 13.62 -11.58 -17.51
C PRO A 19 13.12 -11.71 -18.95
N ARG A 20 13.74 -10.97 -19.87
CA ARG A 20 13.37 -11.04 -21.29
C ARG A 20 13.62 -12.45 -21.81
N ASP A 21 12.82 -12.89 -22.79
CA ASP A 21 12.96 -14.23 -23.39
C ASP A 21 14.40 -14.49 -23.88
N THR A 22 15.06 -13.47 -24.42
CA THR A 22 16.46 -13.55 -24.86
C THR A 22 17.44 -13.80 -23.71
N GLU A 23 17.23 -13.16 -22.56
CA GLU A 23 18.07 -13.33 -21.37
C GLU A 23 17.93 -14.75 -20.80
N VAL A 24 16.70 -15.28 -20.78
CA VAL A 24 16.43 -16.66 -20.33
C VAL A 24 17.11 -17.67 -21.24
N VAL A 25 17.02 -17.50 -22.56
CA VAL A 25 17.67 -18.38 -23.55
C VAL A 25 19.18 -18.32 -23.41
N ILE A 26 19.76 -17.11 -23.29
CA ILE A 26 21.20 -16.94 -23.11
C ILE A 26 21.66 -17.58 -21.80
N ALA A 27 20.95 -17.35 -20.69
CA ALA A 27 21.28 -17.93 -19.40
C ALA A 27 21.24 -19.46 -19.43
N ALA A 28 20.18 -20.04 -20.01
CA ALA A 28 20.07 -21.49 -20.19
C ALA A 28 21.21 -22.05 -21.03
N ALA A 29 21.53 -21.41 -22.16
CA ALA A 29 22.63 -21.82 -23.04
C ALA A 29 24.00 -21.72 -22.34
N VAL A 30 24.30 -20.61 -21.66
CA VAL A 30 25.56 -20.38 -20.96
C VAL A 30 25.78 -21.40 -19.85
N VAL A 31 24.76 -21.64 -19.01
CA VAL A 31 24.86 -22.64 -17.93
C VAL A 31 25.02 -24.04 -18.53
N THR A 32 24.29 -24.37 -19.59
CA THR A 32 24.42 -25.67 -20.27
C THR A 32 25.84 -25.87 -20.83
N VAL A 33 26.38 -24.88 -21.55
CA VAL A 33 27.73 -24.95 -22.12
C VAL A 33 28.79 -25.05 -21.03
N LEU A 34 28.64 -24.29 -19.95
CA LEU A 34 29.56 -24.32 -18.81
C LEU A 34 29.59 -25.73 -18.17
N VAL A 35 28.42 -26.31 -17.92
CA VAL A 35 28.28 -27.66 -17.35
C VAL A 35 28.89 -28.72 -18.28
N LEU A 36 28.63 -28.63 -19.59
CA LEU A 36 29.20 -29.56 -20.57
C LEU A 36 30.73 -29.42 -20.65
N ALA A 37 31.26 -28.20 -20.66
CA ALA A 37 32.70 -27.95 -20.70
C ALA A 37 33.41 -28.49 -19.44
N LEU A 38 32.83 -28.27 -18.25
CA LEU A 38 33.31 -28.87 -17.00
C LEU A 38 33.23 -30.40 -17.03
N GLY A 39 32.15 -30.95 -17.62
CA GLY A 39 31.94 -32.39 -17.80
C GLY A 39 33.08 -33.05 -18.57
N VAL A 40 33.44 -32.45 -19.71
CA VAL A 40 34.54 -32.91 -20.57
C VAL A 40 35.90 -32.76 -19.87
N LEU A 41 36.14 -31.63 -19.20
CA LEU A 41 37.41 -31.38 -18.49
C LEU A 41 37.62 -32.32 -17.29
N SER A 42 36.54 -32.77 -16.66
CA SER A 42 36.56 -33.64 -15.48
C SER A 42 36.52 -35.13 -15.81
N GLU A 43 36.40 -35.52 -17.08
CA GLU A 43 36.11 -36.90 -17.52
C GLU A 43 34.93 -37.53 -16.75
N SER A 44 33.97 -36.71 -16.32
CA SER A 44 32.84 -37.13 -15.48
C SER A 44 31.56 -36.40 -15.90
N LEU A 45 31.25 -36.56 -17.19
CA LEU A 45 30.16 -35.86 -17.86
C LEU A 45 28.80 -36.13 -17.21
N VAL A 46 28.59 -37.35 -16.70
CA VAL A 46 27.33 -37.77 -16.06
C VAL A 46 27.08 -37.10 -14.71
N TRP A 47 28.11 -36.87 -13.89
CA TRP A 47 27.93 -36.26 -12.56
C TRP A 47 27.58 -34.78 -12.66
N LEU A 48 28.17 -34.09 -13.63
CA LEU A 48 27.95 -32.66 -13.84
C LEU A 48 26.64 -32.36 -14.58
N LEU A 49 26.11 -33.29 -15.38
CA LEU A 49 24.73 -33.22 -15.91
C LEU A 49 23.66 -33.14 -14.80
N GLY A 50 23.95 -33.66 -13.60
CA GLY A 50 23.08 -33.49 -12.43
C GLY A 50 22.88 -32.02 -12.02
N LEU A 51 23.82 -31.12 -12.34
CA LEU A 51 23.69 -29.68 -12.03
C LEU A 51 22.68 -28.96 -12.94
N LEU A 52 22.42 -29.48 -14.13
CA LEU A 52 21.45 -28.93 -15.07
C LEU A 52 20.01 -29.00 -14.52
N VAL A 53 19.75 -29.88 -13.56
CA VAL A 53 18.46 -30.02 -12.87
C VAL A 53 18.05 -28.78 -12.07
N PHE A 54 19.00 -27.93 -11.66
CA PHE A 54 18.69 -26.69 -10.94
C PHE A 54 18.12 -25.59 -11.85
N LEU A 55 18.35 -25.64 -13.17
CA LEU A 55 17.87 -24.65 -14.14
C LEU A 55 16.34 -24.55 -14.16
N PRO A 56 15.57 -25.65 -14.31
CA PRO A 56 14.11 -25.62 -14.20
C PRO A 56 13.61 -25.05 -12.86
N GLY A 57 14.27 -25.40 -11.76
CA GLY A 57 13.92 -24.90 -10.43
C GLY A 57 14.09 -23.39 -10.32
N ALA A 58 15.23 -22.86 -10.76
CA ALA A 58 15.48 -21.41 -10.81
C ALA A 58 14.50 -20.69 -11.76
N ALA A 59 14.23 -21.26 -12.93
CA ALA A 59 13.26 -20.71 -13.87
C ALA A 59 11.85 -20.65 -13.26
N SER A 60 11.44 -21.68 -12.51
CA SER A 60 10.11 -21.70 -11.88
C SER A 60 9.88 -20.55 -10.89
N ALA A 61 10.94 -20.11 -10.23
CA ALA A 61 10.91 -19.03 -9.26
C ALA A 61 10.92 -17.64 -9.91
N LEU A 62 11.62 -17.46 -11.02
CA LEU A 62 11.93 -16.14 -11.58
C LEU A 62 11.23 -15.84 -12.92
N CYS A 63 10.83 -16.87 -13.65
CA CYS A 63 10.38 -16.75 -15.03
C CYS A 63 8.87 -16.99 -15.15
N THR A 64 8.34 -16.69 -16.34
CA THR A 64 6.96 -17.05 -16.71
C THR A 64 6.80 -18.56 -16.88
N VAL A 65 5.54 -19.03 -16.94
CA VAL A 65 5.23 -20.43 -17.28
C VAL A 65 5.89 -20.84 -18.59
N ARG A 66 5.76 -20.03 -19.64
CA ARG A 66 6.27 -20.37 -20.99
C ARG A 66 7.79 -20.54 -20.97
N GLN A 67 8.49 -19.64 -20.28
CA GLN A 67 9.94 -19.68 -20.10
C GLN A 67 10.38 -20.87 -19.23
N THR A 68 9.67 -21.17 -18.14
CA THR A 68 9.97 -22.33 -17.30
C THR A 68 9.76 -23.64 -18.07
N THR A 69 8.68 -23.75 -18.85
CA THR A 69 8.45 -24.91 -19.73
C THR A 69 9.55 -25.04 -20.77
N PHE A 70 10.01 -23.94 -21.37
CA PHE A 70 11.13 -23.93 -22.29
C PHE A 70 12.42 -24.45 -21.63
N VAL A 71 12.78 -23.92 -20.45
CA VAL A 71 13.98 -24.33 -19.71
C VAL A 71 13.89 -25.81 -19.29
N SER A 72 12.73 -26.27 -18.82
CA SER A 72 12.49 -27.69 -18.51
C SER A 72 12.65 -28.59 -19.73
N ALA A 73 12.08 -28.20 -20.88
CA ALA A 73 12.17 -28.97 -22.12
C ALA A 73 13.61 -29.00 -22.66
N TRP A 74 14.31 -27.85 -22.62
CA TRP A 74 15.72 -27.75 -23.01
C TRP A 74 16.61 -28.66 -22.16
N THR A 75 16.45 -28.60 -20.83
CA THR A 75 17.21 -29.43 -19.88
C THR A 75 16.97 -30.91 -20.14
N ALA A 76 15.71 -31.32 -20.34
CA ALA A 76 15.38 -32.70 -20.66
C ALA A 76 15.99 -33.14 -22.00
N ALA A 77 15.95 -32.29 -23.03
CA ALA A 77 16.53 -32.60 -24.34
C ALA A 77 18.06 -32.80 -24.25
N VAL A 78 18.76 -31.94 -23.51
CA VAL A 78 20.22 -32.06 -23.29
C VAL A 78 20.56 -33.36 -22.55
N VAL A 79 19.85 -33.68 -21.48
CA VAL A 79 20.09 -34.91 -20.69
C VAL A 79 19.78 -36.17 -21.52
N ILE A 80 18.68 -36.18 -22.28
CA ILE A 80 18.33 -37.32 -23.15
C ILE A 80 19.37 -37.48 -24.27
N ALA A 81 19.79 -36.38 -24.91
CA ALA A 81 20.82 -36.43 -25.95
C ALA A 81 22.15 -36.98 -25.41
N ALA A 82 22.58 -36.53 -24.22
CA ALA A 82 23.78 -37.03 -23.59
C ALA A 82 23.70 -38.53 -23.24
N VAL A 83 22.54 -39.02 -22.81
CA VAL A 83 22.33 -40.45 -22.52
C VAL A 83 22.33 -41.31 -23.78
N LEU A 84 21.87 -40.78 -24.91
CA LEU A 84 21.81 -41.49 -26.20
C LEU A 84 23.16 -41.58 -26.92
N LEU A 85 24.12 -40.72 -26.57
CA LEU A 85 25.47 -40.81 -27.12
C LEU A 85 26.18 -42.05 -26.54
N PRO A 86 26.69 -42.96 -27.38
CA PRO A 86 27.36 -44.17 -26.93
C PRO A 86 28.75 -43.85 -26.37
N GLU A 87 28.84 -43.72 -25.04
CA GLU A 87 30.10 -43.72 -24.28
C GLU A 87 30.22 -45.01 -23.45
N ASP A 88 31.37 -45.67 -23.57
CA ASP A 88 31.72 -46.92 -22.89
C ASP A 88 32.23 -46.64 -21.47
N ASP A 89 31.37 -45.98 -20.68
CA ASP A 89 31.73 -45.35 -19.39
C ASP A 89 31.52 -46.29 -18.18
N GLY A 90 31.27 -47.59 -18.43
CA GLY A 90 31.08 -48.61 -17.38
C GLY A 90 29.85 -48.46 -16.48
N GLN A 91 29.00 -47.45 -16.71
CA GLN A 91 27.87 -47.14 -15.85
C GLN A 91 26.63 -48.03 -16.09
N PRO A 92 25.93 -48.51 -15.04
CA PRO A 92 24.71 -49.32 -15.19
C PRO A 92 23.62 -48.58 -15.99
N TRP A 93 22.94 -49.28 -16.90
CA TRP A 93 21.85 -48.72 -17.70
C TRP A 93 20.69 -48.16 -16.85
N LEU A 94 20.51 -48.71 -15.65
CA LEU A 94 19.53 -48.24 -14.66
C LEU A 94 19.81 -46.80 -14.20
N ASP A 95 21.07 -46.39 -14.04
CA ASP A 95 21.44 -45.04 -13.59
C ASP A 95 21.11 -44.00 -14.67
N LYS A 96 21.36 -44.35 -15.94
CA LYS A 96 21.01 -43.49 -17.10
C LYS A 96 19.50 -43.27 -17.19
N ILE A 97 18.71 -44.33 -17.00
CA ILE A 97 17.24 -44.23 -16.96
C ILE A 97 16.79 -43.37 -15.77
N LEU A 98 17.35 -43.62 -14.59
CA LEU A 98 17.01 -42.89 -13.38
C LEU A 98 17.27 -41.39 -13.53
N MET A 99 18.39 -41.01 -14.15
CA MET A 99 18.72 -39.61 -14.45
C MET A 99 17.70 -38.93 -15.38
N VAL A 100 17.27 -39.62 -16.45
CA VAL A 100 16.24 -39.10 -17.36
C VAL A 100 14.91 -38.95 -16.64
N LEU A 101 14.49 -39.98 -15.89
CA LEU A 101 13.23 -39.95 -15.13
C LEU A 101 13.23 -38.83 -14.09
N LEU A 102 14.34 -38.67 -13.35
CA LEU A 102 14.49 -37.60 -12.35
C LEU A 102 14.43 -36.22 -13.00
N THR A 103 15.10 -36.03 -14.14
CA THR A 103 15.10 -34.77 -14.89
C THR A 103 13.69 -34.41 -15.38
N LEU A 104 12.95 -35.38 -15.92
CA LEU A 104 11.56 -35.18 -16.34
C LEU A 104 10.64 -34.87 -15.15
N ALA A 105 10.79 -35.60 -14.04
CA ALA A 105 10.00 -35.38 -12.83
C ALA A 105 10.24 -34.00 -12.22
N LEU A 106 11.50 -33.56 -12.13
CA LEU A 106 11.85 -32.24 -11.60
C LEU A 106 11.48 -31.11 -12.56
N GLY A 107 11.61 -31.32 -13.87
CA GLY A 107 11.12 -30.39 -14.88
C GLY A 107 9.61 -30.19 -14.82
N ALA A 108 8.84 -31.27 -14.66
CA ALA A 108 7.40 -31.22 -14.49
C ALA A 108 7.00 -30.56 -13.15
N SER A 109 7.67 -30.92 -12.06
CA SER A 109 7.47 -30.30 -10.74
C SER A 109 7.75 -28.79 -10.77
N SER A 110 8.80 -28.37 -11.47
CA SER A 110 9.15 -26.95 -11.64
C SER A 110 8.09 -26.18 -12.41
N VAL A 111 7.57 -26.75 -13.52
CA VAL A 111 6.46 -26.14 -14.27
C VAL A 111 5.20 -26.06 -13.40
N TYR A 112 4.86 -27.12 -12.66
CA TYR A 112 3.73 -27.11 -11.74
C TYR A 112 3.88 -26.06 -10.62
N ALA A 113 5.06 -25.96 -10.01
CA ALA A 113 5.37 -24.95 -9.00
C ALA A 113 5.25 -23.52 -9.57
N CYS A 114 5.74 -23.29 -10.79
CA CYS A 114 5.61 -22.01 -11.50
C CYS A 114 4.14 -21.65 -11.75
N HIS A 115 3.32 -22.61 -12.21
CA HIS A 115 1.88 -22.43 -12.38
C HIS A 115 1.23 -22.03 -11.04
N ARG A 116 1.48 -22.79 -9.96
CA ARG A 116 0.90 -22.47 -8.64
C ARG A 116 1.34 -21.12 -8.11
N ARG A 117 2.60 -20.72 -8.35
CA ARG A 117 3.13 -19.39 -7.99
C ARG A 117 2.32 -18.30 -8.70
N ILE A 118 2.24 -18.38 -10.03
CA ILE A 118 1.57 -17.37 -10.86
C ILE A 118 0.06 -17.31 -10.59
N ASP A 119 -0.60 -18.44 -10.36
CA ASP A 119 -2.03 -18.46 -10.04
C ASP A 119 -2.31 -17.81 -8.68
N ARG A 120 -1.48 -18.08 -7.66
CA ARG A 120 -1.57 -17.40 -6.35
C ARG A 120 -1.32 -15.90 -6.47
N GLU A 121 -0.31 -15.49 -7.22
CA GLU A 121 -0.02 -14.07 -7.47
C GLU A 121 -1.22 -13.37 -8.14
N ARG A 122 -1.82 -14.00 -9.15
CA ARG A 122 -3.01 -13.47 -9.83
C ARG A 122 -4.23 -13.40 -8.92
N GLU A 123 -4.45 -14.41 -8.09
CA GLU A 123 -5.54 -14.42 -7.11
C GLU A 123 -5.38 -13.29 -6.09
N MET A 124 -4.17 -13.11 -5.55
CA MET A 124 -3.86 -12.00 -4.65
C MET A 124 -4.10 -10.63 -5.30
N LEU A 125 -3.66 -10.44 -6.55
CA LEU A 125 -3.90 -9.20 -7.29
C LEU A 125 -5.40 -8.94 -7.49
N ARG A 126 -6.18 -9.98 -7.84
CA ARG A 126 -7.64 -9.87 -7.98
C ARG A 126 -8.29 -9.48 -6.66
N LEU A 127 -7.99 -10.18 -5.57
CA LEU A 127 -8.55 -9.88 -4.24
C LEU A 127 -8.23 -8.44 -3.82
N ARG A 128 -6.97 -8.01 -3.99
CA ARG A 128 -6.56 -6.63 -3.71
C ARG A 128 -7.28 -5.62 -4.59
N SER A 129 -7.46 -5.89 -5.88
CA SER A 129 -8.19 -4.98 -6.80
C SER A 129 -9.67 -4.84 -6.45
N THR A 130 -10.31 -5.94 -6.04
CA THR A 130 -11.71 -5.92 -5.60
C THR A 130 -11.86 -5.17 -4.29
N ALA A 131 -10.96 -5.40 -3.32
CA ALA A 131 -10.96 -4.69 -2.05
C ALA A 131 -10.73 -3.18 -2.23
N ALA A 132 -9.83 -2.80 -3.14
CA ALA A 132 -9.59 -1.41 -3.51
C ALA A 132 -10.83 -0.74 -4.11
N ALA A 133 -11.48 -1.45 -5.04
CA ALA A 133 -12.72 -0.99 -5.64
C ALA A 133 -13.80 -0.84 -4.57
N MET A 134 -13.94 -1.78 -3.64
CA MET A 134 -14.87 -1.69 -2.52
C MET A 134 -14.56 -0.47 -1.65
N GLN A 135 -13.32 -0.30 -1.18
CA GLN A 135 -12.87 0.82 -0.35
C GLN A 135 -13.27 2.17 -0.95
N ARG A 136 -13.01 2.37 -2.25
CA ARG A 136 -13.40 3.59 -2.97
C ARG A 136 -14.91 3.84 -2.99
N HIS A 137 -15.74 2.80 -3.02
CA HIS A 137 -17.20 2.94 -2.97
C HIS A 137 -17.75 3.16 -1.55
N ILE A 138 -16.97 2.87 -0.51
CA ILE A 138 -17.38 3.13 0.86
C ILE A 138 -17.11 4.58 1.23
N LEU A 139 -16.02 5.17 0.76
CA LEU A 139 -15.74 6.59 0.97
C LEU A 139 -16.83 7.46 0.35
N ARG A 140 -17.10 8.62 0.96
CA ARG A 140 -18.10 9.54 0.43
C ARG A 140 -17.64 10.10 -0.92
N PRO A 141 -18.53 10.18 -1.92
CA PRO A 141 -18.23 10.92 -3.14
C PRO A 141 -18.08 12.42 -2.82
N LEU A 142 -17.06 13.04 -3.40
CA LEU A 142 -16.78 14.48 -3.32
C LEU A 142 -16.85 15.09 -4.74
N PRO A 143 -17.19 16.38 -4.88
CA PRO A 143 -17.52 17.33 -3.82
C PRO A 143 -18.90 17.06 -3.17
N MET A 144 -19.07 17.51 -1.94
CA MET A 144 -20.33 17.45 -1.19
C MET A 144 -20.67 18.81 -0.59
N LEU A 145 -21.88 19.28 -0.86
CA LEU A 145 -22.41 20.54 -0.33
C LEU A 145 -23.50 20.24 0.70
N THR A 146 -23.32 20.73 1.92
CA THR A 146 -24.29 20.69 3.01
C THR A 146 -24.78 22.10 3.36
N ASP A 147 -25.71 22.19 4.30
CA ASP A 147 -26.17 23.48 4.83
C ASP A 147 -25.05 24.23 5.57
N ASP A 148 -24.06 23.52 6.12
CA ASP A 148 -22.97 24.12 6.91
C ASP A 148 -21.70 24.33 6.08
N VAL A 149 -21.37 23.38 5.18
CA VAL A 149 -20.08 23.36 4.49
C VAL A 149 -20.13 22.85 3.04
N LEU A 150 -19.18 23.32 2.24
CA LEU A 150 -18.74 22.67 1.01
C LEU A 150 -17.46 21.89 1.31
N VAL A 151 -17.48 20.59 1.06
CA VAL A 151 -16.32 19.70 1.17
C VAL A 151 -15.91 19.21 -0.21
N ASP A 152 -14.63 19.29 -0.52
CA ASP A 152 -14.02 18.65 -1.69
C ASP A 152 -12.72 17.96 -1.29
N GLY A 153 -12.19 17.08 -2.13
CA GLY A 153 -11.01 16.32 -1.76
C GLY A 153 -10.47 15.37 -2.83
N VAL A 154 -9.26 14.90 -2.56
CA VAL A 154 -8.55 13.91 -3.37
C VAL A 154 -8.15 12.75 -2.48
N TYR A 155 -8.37 11.53 -2.99
CA TYR A 155 -7.93 10.29 -2.37
C TYR A 155 -7.20 9.45 -3.42
N GLU A 156 -5.90 9.26 -3.22
CA GLU A 156 -5.02 8.57 -4.15
C GLU A 156 -4.27 7.46 -3.42
N PRO A 157 -4.74 6.19 -3.51
CA PRO A 157 -4.05 5.07 -2.89
C PRO A 157 -2.79 4.71 -3.68
N VAL A 158 -1.74 4.24 -3.01
CA VAL A 158 -0.46 3.91 -3.64
C VAL A 158 -0.60 2.75 -4.61
N GLN A 159 -0.37 3.03 -5.89
CA GLN A 159 -0.29 2.01 -6.94
C GLN A 159 1.13 1.47 -7.03
N GLU A 160 1.29 0.18 -6.71
CA GLU A 160 2.17 -0.74 -7.46
C GLU A 160 2.04 -2.18 -6.91
N GLU A 161 1.74 -2.36 -5.62
CA GLU A 161 1.58 -3.71 -5.05
C GLU A 161 0.40 -3.88 -4.10
N ARG A 162 -0.18 -2.78 -3.60
CA ARG A 162 -1.07 -2.80 -2.44
C ARG A 162 -2.54 -2.60 -2.79
N LEU A 163 -2.85 -1.81 -3.82
CA LEU A 163 -4.19 -1.45 -4.35
C LEU A 163 -5.17 -0.84 -3.31
N VAL A 164 -4.97 -1.10 -2.02
CA VAL A 164 -5.84 -0.80 -0.88
C VAL A 164 -5.04 0.04 0.11
N GLY A 165 -5.57 1.21 0.46
CA GLY A 165 -4.89 2.15 1.35
C GLY A 165 -5.35 2.12 2.81
N GLY A 166 -4.54 2.68 3.71
CA GLY A 166 -4.88 2.85 5.14
C GLY A 166 -5.79 4.07 5.41
N ASP A 167 -5.66 5.08 4.56
CA ASP A 167 -6.39 6.34 4.65
C ASP A 167 -7.92 6.19 4.52
N ILE A 168 -8.64 6.88 5.41
CA ILE A 168 -10.10 6.95 5.45
C ILE A 168 -10.59 8.39 5.59
N TYR A 169 -11.75 8.65 5.00
CA TYR A 169 -12.51 9.86 5.28
C TYR A 169 -14.02 9.63 5.12
N ASP A 170 -14.81 10.47 5.80
CA ASP A 170 -16.25 10.54 5.60
C ASP A 170 -16.80 11.90 6.02
N VAL A 171 -17.96 12.25 5.50
CA VAL A 171 -18.69 13.47 5.83
C VAL A 171 -20.16 13.15 6.05
N VAL A 172 -20.69 13.61 7.18
CA VAL A 172 -22.06 13.35 7.60
C VAL A 172 -22.72 14.66 8.03
N THR A 173 -23.82 15.02 7.37
CA THR A 173 -24.74 16.04 7.86
C THR A 173 -25.52 15.48 9.04
N SER A 174 -25.47 16.16 10.19
CA SER A 174 -26.16 15.74 11.41
C SER A 174 -27.04 16.87 11.97
N PRO A 175 -27.93 16.57 12.94
CA PRO A 175 -28.67 17.61 13.67
C PRO A 175 -27.79 18.63 14.42
N TRP A 176 -26.49 18.34 14.60
CA TRP A 176 -25.54 19.16 15.36
C TRP A 176 -24.52 19.87 14.46
N GLY A 177 -24.77 19.90 13.14
CA GLY A 177 -23.85 20.40 12.13
C GLY A 177 -23.27 19.30 11.25
N THR A 178 -22.35 19.67 10.37
CA THR A 178 -21.67 18.76 9.48
C THR A 178 -20.40 18.24 10.13
N ARG A 179 -20.32 16.92 10.27
CA ARG A 179 -19.19 16.20 10.86
C ARG A 179 -18.30 15.65 9.76
N VAL A 180 -17.00 15.88 9.87
CA VAL A 180 -15.99 15.34 8.95
C VAL A 180 -15.05 14.46 9.76
N LEU A 181 -14.78 13.27 9.23
CA LEU A 181 -13.78 12.33 9.71
C LEU A 181 -12.68 12.25 8.65
N ILE A 182 -11.43 12.35 9.07
CA ILE A 182 -10.27 11.90 8.30
C ILE A 182 -9.38 11.07 9.22
N GLY A 183 -8.70 10.07 8.69
CA GLY A 183 -7.81 9.23 9.50
C GLY A 183 -6.95 8.30 8.66
N ASP A 184 -6.01 7.65 9.32
CA ASP A 184 -5.18 6.59 8.75
C ASP A 184 -5.19 5.36 9.67
N VAL A 185 -5.49 4.20 9.07
CA VAL A 185 -5.52 2.90 9.73
C VAL A 185 -4.11 2.30 9.73
N GLN A 186 -3.61 1.97 10.92
CA GLN A 186 -2.31 1.31 11.05
C GLN A 186 -2.27 -0.01 10.28
N GLY A 187 -1.20 -0.20 9.52
CA GLY A 187 -1.01 -1.37 8.68
C GLY A 187 -1.50 -1.13 7.25
N LYS A 188 -1.34 -2.12 6.37
CA LYS A 188 -1.65 -1.96 4.94
C LYS A 188 -2.31 -3.22 4.40
N GLY A 189 -3.07 -3.06 3.30
CA GLY A 189 -3.71 -4.16 2.59
C GLY A 189 -5.04 -4.59 3.22
N LEU A 190 -5.48 -5.82 2.90
CA LEU A 190 -6.84 -6.29 3.18
C LEU A 190 -7.27 -6.22 4.66
N PRO A 191 -6.41 -6.53 5.65
CA PRO A 191 -6.79 -6.41 7.07
C PRO A 191 -7.10 -4.97 7.49
N ALA A 192 -6.39 -3.96 6.95
CA ALA A 192 -6.64 -2.55 7.27
C ALA A 192 -8.04 -2.08 6.81
N VAL A 193 -8.57 -2.68 5.72
CA VAL A 193 -9.92 -2.37 5.24
C VAL A 193 -10.98 -2.72 6.28
N GLY A 194 -10.81 -3.83 7.00
CA GLY A 194 -11.74 -4.27 8.04
C GLY A 194 -11.91 -3.21 9.14
N ALA A 195 -10.79 -2.68 9.63
CA ALA A 195 -10.80 -1.62 10.62
C ALA A 195 -11.35 -0.30 10.04
N ALA A 196 -10.99 0.06 8.81
CA ALA A 196 -11.57 1.21 8.09
C ALA A 196 -13.11 1.13 8.03
N PHE A 197 -13.66 -0.04 7.66
CA PHE A 197 -15.10 -0.29 7.65
C PHE A 197 -15.73 -0.13 9.03
N ALA A 198 -15.08 -0.65 10.08
CA ALA A 198 -15.58 -0.57 11.44
C ALA A 198 -15.67 0.89 11.92
N VAL A 199 -14.67 1.72 11.58
CA VAL A 199 -14.66 3.16 11.91
C VAL A 199 -15.68 3.92 11.08
N ILE A 200 -15.68 3.79 9.76
CA ILE A 200 -16.62 4.50 8.87
C ILE A 200 -18.08 4.14 9.20
N GLY A 201 -18.36 2.85 9.40
CA GLY A 201 -19.68 2.36 9.77
C GLY A 201 -20.15 2.91 11.12
N ALA A 202 -19.26 2.92 12.13
CA ALA A 202 -19.55 3.52 13.42
C ALA A 202 -19.78 5.04 13.29
N PHE A 203 -18.92 5.75 12.56
CA PHE A 203 -19.02 7.19 12.34
C PHE A 203 -20.36 7.56 11.71
N ARG A 204 -20.77 6.91 10.62
CA ARG A 204 -22.08 7.16 9.99
C ARG A 204 -23.25 6.97 10.96
N ALA A 205 -23.18 5.93 11.78
CA ALA A 205 -24.24 5.58 12.72
C ALA A 205 -24.28 6.49 13.95
N THR A 206 -23.13 6.90 14.48
CA THR A 206 -23.01 7.70 15.71
C THR A 206 -23.09 9.19 15.41
N ALA A 207 -22.64 9.63 14.23
CA ALA A 207 -22.69 11.02 13.80
C ALA A 207 -24.11 11.61 13.83
N HIS A 208 -25.16 10.79 13.66
CA HIS A 208 -26.57 11.21 13.75
C HIS A 208 -27.21 11.00 15.13
N ARG A 209 -26.57 10.24 16.03
CA ARG A 209 -27.15 9.85 17.33
C ARG A 209 -26.53 10.55 18.53
N GLU A 210 -25.22 10.77 18.49
CA GLU A 210 -24.48 11.34 19.62
C GLU A 210 -24.37 12.86 19.50
N PRO A 211 -24.89 13.65 20.47
CA PRO A 211 -24.80 15.11 20.40
C PRO A 211 -23.40 15.68 20.52
N THR A 212 -22.53 15.05 21.31
CA THR A 212 -21.18 15.53 21.57
C THR A 212 -20.15 14.78 20.73
N LEU A 213 -19.05 15.45 20.40
CA LEU A 213 -17.93 14.81 19.72
C LEU A 213 -17.24 13.76 20.61
N THR A 214 -17.21 13.96 21.93
CA THR A 214 -16.64 12.97 22.88
C THR A 214 -17.36 11.64 22.81
N ALA A 215 -18.70 11.65 22.90
CA ALA A 215 -19.50 10.42 22.81
C ALA A 215 -19.40 9.76 21.42
N LEU A 216 -19.27 10.56 20.37
CA LEU A 216 -18.97 10.05 19.03
C LEU A 216 -17.63 9.31 19.00
N VAL A 217 -16.55 9.93 19.51
CA VAL A 217 -15.21 9.35 19.54
C VAL A 217 -15.14 8.10 20.40
N ASP A 218 -15.76 8.10 21.58
CA ASP A 218 -15.86 6.90 22.44
C ASP A 218 -16.53 5.73 21.70
N ALA A 219 -17.55 6.03 20.90
CA ALA A 219 -18.24 5.01 20.10
C ALA A 219 -17.40 4.51 18.91
N LEU A 220 -16.54 5.37 18.32
CA LEU A 220 -15.57 4.96 17.32
C LEU A 220 -14.49 4.06 17.91
N ASP A 221 -13.92 4.46 19.06
CA ASP A 221 -12.92 3.68 19.78
C ASP A 221 -13.45 2.29 20.13
N ALA A 222 -14.65 2.23 20.73
CA ALA A 222 -15.31 0.96 21.03
C ALA A 222 -15.58 0.09 19.79
N SER A 223 -15.72 0.71 18.60
CA SER A 223 -15.83 -0.01 17.33
C SER A 223 -14.52 -0.68 16.93
N VAL A 224 -13.40 0.05 17.05
CA VAL A 224 -12.05 -0.49 16.78
C VAL A 224 -11.69 -1.59 17.78
N VAL A 225 -11.95 -1.37 19.08
CA VAL A 225 -11.72 -2.39 20.12
C VAL A 225 -12.52 -3.67 19.84
N ARG A 226 -13.81 -3.56 19.47
CA ARG A 226 -14.60 -4.72 19.06
C ARG A 226 -14.01 -5.40 17.82
N HIS A 227 -13.63 -4.62 16.81
CA HIS A 227 -13.01 -5.17 15.60
C HIS A 227 -11.76 -5.99 15.93
N ASN A 228 -10.85 -5.44 16.73
CA ASN A 228 -9.62 -6.12 17.18
C ASN A 228 -9.94 -7.38 17.98
N SER A 229 -10.98 -7.38 18.82
CA SER A 229 -11.39 -8.57 19.57
C SER A 229 -11.82 -9.73 18.67
N TYR A 230 -12.37 -9.45 17.48
CA TYR A 230 -12.70 -10.45 16.47
C TYR A 230 -11.46 -10.86 15.67
N ALA A 231 -10.61 -9.91 15.31
CA ALA A 231 -9.35 -10.16 14.62
C ALA A 231 -8.43 -11.11 15.41
N ALA A 232 -8.35 -10.93 16.73
CA ALA A 232 -7.60 -11.81 17.62
C ALA A 232 -8.10 -13.26 17.61
N GLN A 233 -9.40 -13.49 17.38
CA GLN A 233 -9.98 -14.84 17.29
C GLN A 233 -9.62 -15.54 15.97
N THR A 234 -9.38 -14.77 14.91
CA THR A 234 -8.96 -15.28 13.59
C THR A 234 -7.44 -15.33 13.43
N GLY A 235 -6.68 -14.83 14.41
CA GLY A 235 -5.22 -14.77 14.38
C GLY A 235 -4.66 -13.61 13.57
N ASP A 236 -5.48 -12.59 13.30
CA ASP A 236 -5.06 -11.35 12.65
C ASP A 236 -4.49 -10.37 13.70
N ASP A 237 -3.57 -9.48 13.29
CA ASP A 237 -3.00 -8.49 14.20
C ASP A 237 -4.04 -7.43 14.62
N GLU A 238 -3.88 -6.91 15.84
CA GLU A 238 -4.58 -5.72 16.31
C GLU A 238 -4.22 -4.49 15.47
N ARG A 239 -5.18 -3.58 15.34
CA ARG A 239 -5.08 -2.35 14.55
C ARG A 239 -5.49 -1.15 15.38
N PHE A 240 -4.90 0.00 15.09
CA PHE A 240 -5.35 1.28 15.61
C PHE A 240 -5.55 2.26 14.47
N VAL A 241 -6.31 3.32 14.71
CA VAL A 241 -6.63 4.31 13.68
C VAL A 241 -6.31 5.70 14.22
N THR A 242 -5.38 6.40 13.57
CA THR A 242 -5.22 7.83 13.82
C THR A 242 -6.40 8.54 13.18
N ALA A 243 -7.05 9.47 13.87
CA ALA A 243 -8.21 10.16 13.31
C ALA A 243 -8.31 11.61 13.77
N LEU A 244 -8.82 12.47 12.91
CA LEU A 244 -9.27 13.82 13.24
C LEU A 244 -10.76 13.91 12.94
N ILE A 245 -11.53 14.26 13.96
CA ILE A 245 -12.98 14.47 13.84
C ILE A 245 -13.24 15.96 14.03
N VAL A 246 -13.91 16.59 13.07
CA VAL A 246 -14.32 17.99 13.15
C VAL A 246 -15.84 18.13 13.00
N ASN A 247 -16.44 19.06 13.72
CA ASN A 247 -17.85 19.45 13.59
C ASN A 247 -17.93 20.93 13.22
N VAL A 248 -18.56 21.21 12.08
CA VAL A 248 -18.82 22.58 11.61
C VAL A 248 -20.32 22.81 11.62
N ASP A 249 -20.75 23.83 12.35
CA ASP A 249 -22.14 24.27 12.40
C ASP A 249 -22.27 25.75 11.97
N ALA A 250 -23.36 26.42 12.35
CA ALA A 250 -23.58 27.83 12.02
C ALA A 250 -22.61 28.81 12.71
N HIS A 251 -21.95 28.41 13.80
CA HIS A 251 -21.06 29.27 14.57
C HIS A 251 -19.72 29.43 13.87
N GLU A 252 -19.02 30.54 14.10
CA GLU A 252 -17.70 30.83 13.53
C GLU A 252 -16.55 30.02 14.16
N GLU A 253 -16.85 29.10 15.06
CA GLU A 253 -15.89 28.17 15.67
C GLU A 253 -16.14 26.75 15.16
N VAL A 254 -15.09 25.93 15.15
CA VAL A 254 -15.15 24.51 14.82
C VAL A 254 -14.77 23.71 16.04
N GLN A 255 -15.53 22.64 16.30
CA GLN A 255 -15.18 21.66 17.31
C GLN A 255 -14.28 20.59 16.69
N ALA A 256 -13.22 20.20 17.39
CA ALA A 256 -12.35 19.13 16.95
C ALA A 256 -11.92 18.21 18.09
N ILE A 257 -11.70 16.94 17.75
CA ILE A 257 -10.98 15.98 18.59
C ILE A 257 -9.91 15.33 17.71
N ASN A 258 -8.65 15.44 18.14
CA ASN A 258 -7.52 14.80 17.48
C ASN A 258 -7.14 13.50 18.20
N CYS A 259 -7.37 12.36 17.56
CA CYS A 259 -6.97 11.02 18.01
C CYS A 259 -5.60 10.64 17.42
N GLY A 260 -4.57 11.45 17.67
CA GLY A 260 -3.19 11.20 17.23
C GLY A 260 -2.94 11.34 15.72
N HIS A 261 -3.77 12.11 15.02
CA HIS A 261 -3.67 12.38 13.59
C HIS A 261 -2.99 13.72 13.28
N VAL A 262 -2.72 13.94 11.99
CA VAL A 262 -2.13 15.18 11.48
C VAL A 262 -3.06 16.37 11.79
N LEU A 263 -2.46 17.47 12.26
CA LEU A 263 -3.19 18.69 12.60
C LEU A 263 -3.75 19.36 11.33
N PRO A 264 -4.95 19.96 11.42
CA PRO A 264 -5.53 20.68 10.30
C PRO A 264 -4.81 22.01 10.04
N GLN A 265 -5.02 22.59 8.85
CA GLN A 265 -4.56 23.93 8.51
C GLN A 265 -5.73 24.83 8.12
N VAL A 266 -5.76 26.06 8.63
CA VAL A 266 -6.76 27.08 8.29
C VAL A 266 -6.10 28.13 7.42
N LEU A 267 -6.53 28.20 6.16
CA LEU A 267 -6.11 29.20 5.20
C LEU A 267 -7.11 30.36 5.16
N ARG A 268 -6.62 31.59 5.36
CA ARG A 268 -7.39 32.82 5.23
C ARG A 268 -6.51 33.94 4.68
N ASP A 269 -6.93 34.58 3.57
CA ASP A 269 -6.25 35.77 3.02
C ASP A 269 -4.72 35.59 2.80
N SER A 270 -4.29 34.36 2.50
CA SER A 270 -2.88 33.89 2.35
C SER A 270 -2.14 33.58 3.65
N ASP A 271 -2.76 33.82 4.80
CA ASP A 271 -2.27 33.37 6.10
C ASP A 271 -2.71 31.92 6.34
N VAL A 272 -1.78 31.10 6.83
CA VAL A 272 -2.01 29.69 7.14
C VAL A 272 -1.72 29.47 8.62
N ILE A 273 -2.75 29.10 9.35
CA ILE A 273 -2.69 28.86 10.79
C ILE A 273 -2.93 27.38 11.05
N THR A 274 -2.09 26.75 11.85
CA THR A 274 -2.34 25.42 12.42
C THR A 274 -3.02 25.60 13.77
N PRO A 275 -4.29 25.22 13.95
CA PRO A 275 -4.95 25.29 15.24
C PRO A 275 -4.22 24.49 16.31
N GLU A 276 -4.15 25.02 17.51
CA GLU A 276 -3.64 24.29 18.67
C GLU A 276 -4.71 23.29 19.13
N LEU A 277 -4.47 22.01 18.85
CA LEU A 277 -5.32 20.90 19.30
C LEU A 277 -4.54 20.00 20.25
N THR A 278 -5.23 19.54 21.29
CA THR A 278 -4.74 18.51 22.20
C THR A 278 -4.61 17.20 21.43
N SER A 279 -3.40 16.64 21.37
CA SER A 279 -3.18 15.35 20.72
C SER A 279 -3.61 14.22 21.67
N GLY A 280 -4.72 13.57 21.35
CA GLY A 280 -5.17 12.33 21.98
C GLY A 280 -4.43 11.09 21.46
N VAL A 281 -4.82 9.93 22.00
CA VAL A 281 -4.35 8.62 21.52
C VAL A 281 -5.15 8.14 20.30
N PRO A 282 -4.57 7.30 19.43
CA PRO A 282 -5.31 6.68 18.32
C PRO A 282 -6.51 5.85 18.79
N LEU A 283 -7.53 5.76 17.95
CA LEU A 283 -8.70 4.91 18.17
C LEU A 283 -8.27 3.44 18.26
N GLY A 284 -8.84 2.71 19.22
CA GLY A 284 -8.44 1.36 19.59
C GLY A 284 -7.41 1.30 20.71
N LEU A 285 -6.86 2.44 21.12
CA LEU A 285 -5.84 2.56 22.17
C LEU A 285 -6.28 3.50 23.31
N ALA A 286 -7.57 3.83 23.44
CA ALA A 286 -8.07 4.73 24.48
C ALA A 286 -7.72 4.28 25.91
N GLU A 287 -7.58 2.97 26.16
CA GLU A 287 -7.14 2.43 27.46
C GLU A 287 -5.72 2.86 27.87
N LEU A 288 -4.90 3.30 26.91
CA LEU A 288 -3.56 3.83 27.16
C LEU A 288 -3.56 5.34 27.44
N ALA A 289 -4.69 6.03 27.29
CA ALA A 289 -4.78 7.45 27.54
C ALA A 289 -4.74 7.74 29.05
N ALA A 290 -3.92 8.72 29.45
CA ALA A 290 -3.89 9.18 30.84
C ALA A 290 -5.16 9.96 31.22
N GLU A 291 -5.77 10.64 30.24
CA GLU A 291 -6.95 11.46 30.41
C GLU A 291 -7.96 11.20 29.28
N PRO A 292 -9.27 11.38 29.52
CA PRO A 292 -10.28 11.29 28.47
C PRO A 292 -10.07 12.33 27.36
N ALA A 293 -10.51 12.01 26.14
CA ALA A 293 -10.47 12.95 25.03
C ALA A 293 -11.33 14.19 25.32
N THR A 294 -10.75 15.38 25.10
CA THR A 294 -11.45 16.67 25.23
C THR A 294 -11.78 17.25 23.86
N VAL A 295 -12.79 18.13 23.82
CA VAL A 295 -13.13 18.90 22.63
C VAL A 295 -12.31 20.18 22.64
N ASP A 296 -11.59 20.43 21.56
CA ASP A 296 -10.94 21.71 21.31
C ASP A 296 -11.78 22.56 20.34
N TRP A 297 -11.61 23.87 20.44
CA TRP A 297 -12.27 24.85 19.58
C TRP A 297 -11.26 25.76 18.90
N PHE A 298 -11.51 26.08 17.63
CA PHE A 298 -10.72 27.07 16.92
C PHE A 298 -11.58 27.90 15.96
N ALA A 299 -11.11 29.11 15.68
CA ALA A 299 -11.79 30.04 14.80
C ALA A 299 -11.78 29.54 13.35
N PHE A 300 -12.95 29.56 12.73
CA PHE A 300 -13.17 29.25 11.33
C PHE A 300 -14.14 30.28 10.74
N PRO A 301 -13.67 31.51 10.47
CA PRO A 301 -14.51 32.59 10.02
C PRO A 301 -14.99 32.38 8.57
N PRO A 302 -16.05 33.11 8.14
CA PRO A 302 -16.46 33.14 6.74
C PRO A 302 -15.29 33.46 5.80
N GLY A 303 -15.23 32.75 4.67
CA GLY A 303 -14.17 32.91 3.69
C GLY A 303 -12.88 32.12 3.98
N ALA A 304 -12.70 31.56 5.18
CA ALA A 304 -11.59 30.64 5.44
C ALA A 304 -11.76 29.29 4.72
N THR A 305 -10.65 28.57 4.56
CA THR A 305 -10.60 27.18 4.08
C THR A 305 -9.86 26.32 5.09
N LEU A 306 -10.52 25.27 5.58
CA LEU A 306 -9.95 24.28 6.47
C LEU A 306 -9.43 23.11 5.63
N LEU A 307 -8.12 22.87 5.67
CA LEU A 307 -7.45 21.75 5.03
C LEU A 307 -7.26 20.63 6.05
N LEU A 308 -7.77 19.44 5.73
CA LEU A 308 -7.54 18.20 6.47
C LEU A 308 -6.72 17.28 5.58
N THR A 309 -5.70 16.61 6.13
CA THR A 309 -4.83 15.74 5.36
C THR A 309 -4.38 14.54 6.18
N THR A 310 -4.02 13.45 5.50
CA THR A 310 -3.26 12.34 6.07
C THR A 310 -1.75 12.61 5.98
N ASP A 311 -0.98 11.74 6.61
CA ASP A 311 0.48 11.83 6.70
C ASP A 311 1.16 11.66 5.34
N GLY A 312 0.55 10.96 4.39
CA GLY A 312 1.08 10.80 3.03
C GLY A 312 1.37 12.13 2.31
N LEU A 313 0.66 13.22 2.65
CA LEU A 313 0.99 14.55 2.16
C LEU A 313 2.16 15.18 2.94
N THR A 314 2.09 15.20 4.27
CA THR A 314 3.09 15.89 5.13
C THR A 314 4.43 15.18 5.15
N GLU A 315 4.42 13.86 5.00
CA GLU A 315 5.61 13.01 4.96
C GLU A 315 6.17 12.83 3.54
N THR A 316 5.57 13.47 2.54
CA THR A 316 6.17 13.51 1.20
C THR A 316 7.55 14.19 1.28
N ARG A 317 8.56 13.57 0.67
CA ARG A 317 9.96 14.04 0.73
C ARG A 317 10.51 14.36 -0.64
N ALA A 318 11.35 15.39 -0.71
CA ALA A 318 12.20 15.64 -1.85
C ALA A 318 13.40 14.67 -1.86
N ALA A 319 14.15 14.66 -2.97
CA ALA A 319 15.33 13.80 -3.13
C ALA A 319 16.45 14.03 -2.10
N ASP A 320 16.47 15.20 -1.45
CA ASP A 320 17.39 15.53 -0.35
C ASP A 320 16.84 15.13 1.03
N GLY A 321 15.63 14.56 1.08
CA GLY A 321 14.94 14.14 2.30
C GLY A 321 14.12 15.24 2.99
N ALA A 322 14.05 16.46 2.44
CA ALA A 322 13.25 17.53 3.01
C ALA A 322 11.75 17.22 2.92
N PHE A 323 11.00 17.49 3.99
CA PHE A 323 9.54 17.32 4.00
C PHE A 323 8.85 18.38 3.14
N TYR A 324 7.74 17.97 2.52
CA TYR A 324 6.92 18.85 1.70
C TYR A 324 6.32 19.99 2.55
N PRO A 325 6.57 21.27 2.19
CA PRO A 325 6.18 22.41 3.01
C PRO A 325 4.70 22.76 2.80
N VAL A 326 3.80 21.96 3.37
CA VAL A 326 2.33 22.07 3.14
C VAL A 326 1.81 23.49 3.36
N ALA A 327 2.20 24.15 4.46
CA ALA A 327 1.71 25.50 4.77
C ALA A 327 2.15 26.55 3.74
N GLU A 328 3.40 26.47 3.26
CA GLU A 328 3.92 27.38 2.24
C GLU A 328 3.24 27.12 0.89
N SER A 329 3.08 25.84 0.51
CA SER A 329 2.38 25.45 -0.71
C SER A 329 0.90 25.84 -0.68
N LEU A 330 0.25 25.77 0.48
CA LEU A 330 -1.13 26.19 0.70
C LEU A 330 -1.28 27.71 0.56
N ALA A 331 -0.40 28.49 1.19
CA ALA A 331 -0.41 29.96 1.12
C ALA A 331 -0.26 30.47 -0.33
N GLN A 332 0.58 29.82 -1.15
CA GLN A 332 0.78 30.16 -2.56
C GLN A 332 -0.45 29.90 -3.44
N ARG A 333 -1.42 29.10 -2.96
CA ARG A 333 -2.59 28.64 -3.69
C ARG A 333 -3.91 29.25 -3.20
N VAL A 334 -3.84 30.32 -2.40
CA VAL A 334 -5.02 31.04 -1.88
C VAL A 334 -6.01 31.50 -2.96
N SER A 335 -5.54 31.73 -4.18
CA SER A 335 -6.35 32.19 -5.30
C SER A 335 -7.12 31.08 -6.02
N LEU A 336 -6.81 29.81 -5.74
CA LEU A 336 -7.51 28.69 -6.36
C LEU A 336 -8.93 28.54 -5.80
N ALA A 337 -9.80 27.99 -6.63
CA ALA A 337 -11.09 27.56 -6.14
C ALA A 337 -10.89 26.45 -5.09
N PRO A 338 -11.73 26.38 -4.05
CA PRO A 338 -11.62 25.38 -2.99
C PRO A 338 -11.66 23.96 -3.53
N THR A 339 -12.46 23.74 -4.57
CA THR A 339 -12.60 22.46 -5.26
C THR A 339 -11.32 22.01 -5.98
N ASP A 340 -10.50 22.97 -6.41
CA ASP A 340 -9.26 22.70 -7.15
C ASP A 340 -8.06 22.55 -6.21
N LEU A 341 -8.18 23.04 -4.97
CA LEU A 341 -7.09 23.13 -4.01
C LEU A 341 -6.52 21.75 -3.59
N PRO A 342 -7.33 20.74 -3.21
CA PRO A 342 -6.81 19.42 -2.86
C PRO A 342 -6.00 18.79 -4.01
N ARG A 343 -6.50 18.88 -5.24
CA ARG A 343 -5.82 18.33 -6.42
C ARG A 343 -4.53 19.07 -6.71
N ALA A 344 -4.54 20.39 -6.65
CA ALA A 344 -3.35 21.21 -6.85
C ALA A 344 -2.25 20.92 -5.82
N LEU A 345 -2.60 20.66 -4.56
CA LEU A 345 -1.64 20.27 -3.52
C LEU A 345 -1.08 18.87 -3.74
N TYR A 346 -1.93 17.91 -4.12
CA TYR A 346 -1.48 16.57 -4.45
C TYR A 346 -0.50 16.55 -5.62
N ASP A 347 -0.83 17.24 -6.72
CA ASP A 347 0.02 17.28 -7.91
C ASP A 347 1.35 18.02 -7.63
N ASP A 348 1.34 19.03 -6.75
CA ASP A 348 2.56 19.72 -6.29
C ASP A 348 3.46 18.82 -5.43
N ALA A 349 2.87 18.11 -4.45
CA ALA A 349 3.61 17.17 -3.61
C ALA A 349 4.25 16.05 -4.45
N ARG A 350 3.54 15.55 -5.46
CA ARG A 350 4.10 14.58 -6.41
C ARG A 350 5.26 15.15 -7.23
N ALA A 351 5.13 16.39 -7.69
CA ALA A 351 6.23 17.06 -8.41
C ALA A 351 7.45 17.27 -7.49
N PHE A 352 7.21 17.58 -6.22
CA PHE A 352 8.24 17.79 -5.20
C PHE A 352 9.04 16.51 -4.90
N ALA A 353 8.40 15.34 -4.85
CA ALA A 353 9.07 14.06 -4.58
C ALA A 353 9.92 13.52 -5.74
N GLY A 354 9.62 13.93 -6.98
CA GLY A 354 10.29 13.40 -8.16
C GLY A 354 9.82 11.97 -8.52
N LYS A 355 10.67 11.22 -9.26
CA LYS A 355 10.28 9.93 -9.86
C LYS A 355 10.59 8.69 -9.01
N GLU A 356 11.41 8.82 -7.97
CA GLU A 356 12.01 7.66 -7.30
C GLU A 356 11.41 7.32 -5.93
N ASP A 357 10.58 8.18 -5.33
CA ASP A 357 10.00 7.91 -4.00
C ASP A 357 8.56 7.37 -4.05
N ARG A 358 8.36 6.29 -3.30
CA ARG A 358 7.07 5.65 -3.05
C ARG A 358 6.27 6.52 -2.08
N HIS A 359 5.25 7.18 -2.59
CA HIS A 359 4.26 7.86 -1.76
C HIS A 359 3.56 6.86 -0.82
N ASP A 360 3.12 7.33 0.35
CA ASP A 360 2.07 6.65 1.12
C ASP A 360 0.69 6.99 0.53
N ASP A 361 -0.37 6.38 1.05
CA ASP A 361 -1.73 6.77 0.67
C ASP A 361 -1.92 8.25 1.02
N VAL A 362 -2.61 8.99 0.14
CA VAL A 362 -2.83 10.42 0.34
C VAL A 362 -4.32 10.71 0.28
N ALA A 363 -4.84 11.28 1.37
CA ALA A 363 -6.15 11.89 1.45
C ALA A 363 -6.00 13.37 1.82
N ILE A 364 -6.60 14.24 1.00
CA ILE A 364 -6.62 15.69 1.20
C ILE A 364 -8.06 16.15 1.09
N LEU A 365 -8.57 16.84 2.10
CA LEU A 365 -9.91 17.43 2.10
C LEU A 365 -9.82 18.94 2.31
N SER A 366 -10.56 19.69 1.51
CA SER A 366 -10.83 21.10 1.75
C SER A 366 -12.27 21.27 2.24
N VAL A 367 -12.44 21.99 3.34
CA VAL A 367 -13.74 22.31 3.94
C VAL A 367 -13.89 23.83 3.96
N ARG A 368 -15.01 24.34 3.43
CA ARG A 368 -15.39 25.76 3.53
C ARG A 368 -16.80 25.89 4.03
N ARG A 369 -17.14 26.99 4.68
CA ARG A 369 -18.53 27.29 5.02
C ARG A 369 -19.40 27.35 3.77
N SER A 370 -20.62 26.82 3.88
CA SER A 370 -21.58 26.79 2.79
C SER A 370 -21.96 28.21 2.37
N PRO A 371 -22.03 28.50 1.06
CA PRO A 371 -22.47 29.81 0.58
C PRO A 371 -23.95 30.11 0.91
N TYR A 372 -24.73 29.09 1.31
CA TYR A 372 -26.14 29.24 1.68
C TYR A 372 -26.36 29.70 3.12
N ARG A 373 -25.31 29.71 3.94
CA ARG A 373 -25.30 30.17 5.33
C ARG A 373 -24.25 31.28 5.46
N LEU A 374 -24.61 32.47 4.97
CA LEU A 374 -23.82 33.71 5.13
C LEU A 374 -24.16 34.41 6.43
#